data_AF-A0A537V4A1-F1
#
_entry.id   AF-A0A537V4A1-F1
#
_cell.length_a   1.000
_cell.length_b   1.000
_cell.length_c   1.000
_cell.angle_alpha   90.00
_cell.angle_beta   90.00
_cell.angle_gamma   90.00
#
_symmetry.space_group_name_H-M   'P 1'
#
loop_
_entity.id
_entity.type
_entity.pdbx_description
1 polymer ?
#
loop_
_entity_poly.entity_id
_entity_poly.type
_entity_poly.pdbx_seq_one_letter_code
_entity_poly.pdbx_strand_id
1 'polypeptide(L)'
;MIIPVDEDYPEGKKGDLAVCCILALETSWSFEPVSNRKEADELFDISRNRTDVLTVPIKGRASAVVWIAECQGAWEWIRPKETEGAAQYLREAYGI
;
A
#
# COMPACT_ATOMS: atom_id res chain seq x y z
N MET A 1 3.31 -13.68 14.64
CA MET A 1 2.98 -14.07 13.25
C MET A 1 3.75 -13.10 12.38
N ILE A 2 4.80 -13.57 11.70
CA ILE A 2 5.47 -12.78 10.67
C ILE A 2 4.42 -12.65 9.56
N ILE A 3 4.13 -11.43 9.08
CA ILE A 3 3.31 -11.27 7.88
C ILE A 3 4.32 -11.25 6.73
N PRO A 4 4.62 -12.38 6.06
CA PRO A 4 5.25 -12.33 4.77
C PRO A 4 4.23 -11.72 3.82
N VAL A 5 4.31 -10.41 3.60
CA VAL A 5 3.66 -9.83 2.44
C VAL A 5 4.62 -10.08 1.29
N ASP A 6 4.46 -11.19 0.59
CA ASP A 6 5.09 -11.38 -0.71
C ASP A 6 4.33 -10.47 -1.70
N GLU A 7 4.87 -9.26 -1.86
CA GLU A 7 4.33 -8.20 -2.72
C GLU A 7 4.72 -8.48 -4.17
N ASP A 8 4.00 -9.39 -4.83
CA ASP A 8 4.23 -9.72 -6.24
C ASP A 8 3.50 -8.74 -7.15
N TYR A 9 4.12 -7.57 -7.39
CA TYR A 9 3.60 -6.61 -8.34
C TYR A 9 3.39 -7.23 -9.74
N PRO A 10 2.22 -7.02 -10.38
CA PRO A 10 2.01 -7.45 -11.75
C PRO A 10 2.89 -6.65 -12.73
N GLU A 11 3.14 -7.21 -13.91
CA GLU A 11 3.85 -6.49 -14.97
C GLU A 11 3.08 -5.22 -15.38
N GLY A 12 3.78 -4.09 -15.41
CA GLY A 12 3.25 -2.78 -15.75
C GLY A 12 4.07 -2.07 -16.82
N LYS A 13 3.54 -0.95 -17.29
CA LYS A 13 4.22 0.00 -18.17
C LYS A 13 4.68 1.20 -17.39
N LYS A 14 5.75 1.83 -17.88
CA LYS A 14 6.27 3.04 -17.27
C LYS A 14 5.18 4.11 -17.17
N GLY A 15 4.93 4.60 -15.95
CA GLY A 15 3.90 5.58 -15.64
C GLY A 15 2.57 4.99 -15.19
N ASP A 16 2.41 3.65 -15.20
CA ASP A 16 1.27 3.00 -14.57
C ASP A 16 1.29 3.28 -13.06
N LEU A 17 0.10 3.47 -12.49
CA LEU A 17 -0.09 3.76 -11.08
C LEU A 17 -1.03 2.71 -10.48
N ALA A 18 -0.83 2.41 -9.20
CA ALA A 18 -1.74 1.56 -8.44
C ALA A 18 -1.82 2.01 -6.98
N VAL A 19 -2.98 1.84 -6.35
CA VAL A 19 -3.12 1.93 -4.89
C VAL A 19 -3.01 0.52 -4.33
N CYS A 20 -2.16 0.38 -3.32
CA CYS A 20 -1.88 -0.89 -2.66
C CYS A 20 -2.22 -0.77 -1.18
N CYS A 21 -2.73 -1.84 -0.56
CA CYS A 21 -2.95 -1.88 0.88
C CYS A 21 -2.85 -3.31 1.42
N ILE A 22 -2.71 -3.46 2.73
CA ILE A 22 -2.82 -4.77 3.40
C ILE A 22 -4.19 -4.87 4.06
N LEU A 23 -4.91 -5.97 3.86
CA LEU A 23 -6.22 -6.23 4.46
C LEU A 23 -6.07 -6.89 5.83
N ALA A 24 -6.88 -6.48 6.82
CA ALA A 24 -6.74 -6.85 8.21
C ALA A 24 -7.10 -8.32 8.52
N LEU A 25 -8.13 -8.87 7.86
CA LEU A 25 -8.67 -10.20 8.17
C LEU A 25 -7.79 -11.34 7.64
N GLU A 26 -7.22 -11.14 6.45
CA GLU A 26 -6.46 -12.18 5.75
C GLU A 26 -4.97 -11.88 5.69
N THR A 27 -4.56 -10.69 6.15
CA THR A 27 -3.20 -10.16 5.96
C THR A 27 -2.74 -10.28 4.50
N SER A 28 -3.70 -10.26 3.57
CA SER A 28 -3.49 -10.26 2.13
C SER A 28 -3.20 -8.85 1.66
N TRP A 29 -2.42 -8.71 0.61
CA TRP A 29 -2.21 -7.41 -0.03
C TRP A 29 -3.20 -7.24 -1.20
N SER A 30 -3.60 -6.00 -1.43
CA SER A 30 -4.43 -5.58 -2.56
C SER A 30 -3.59 -4.74 -3.51
N PHE A 31 -3.86 -4.87 -4.80
CA PHE A 31 -3.28 -4.07 -5.87
C PHE A 31 -4.41 -3.56 -6.77
N GLU A 32 -4.66 -2.25 -6.73
CA GLU A 32 -5.75 -1.62 -7.47
C GLU A 32 -5.16 -0.63 -8.49
N PRO A 33 -5.04 -1.03 -9.78
CA PRO A 33 -4.49 -0.16 -10.82
C PRO A 33 -5.41 1.04 -11.07
N VAL A 34 -4.83 2.19 -11.33
CA VAL A 34 -5.53 3.45 -11.56
C VAL A 34 -4.99 4.14 -12.81
N SER A 35 -5.84 4.94 -13.46
CA SER A 35 -5.54 5.49 -14.79
C SER A 35 -4.68 6.74 -14.74
N ASN A 36 -4.61 7.42 -13.58
CA ASN A 36 -3.90 8.68 -13.41
C ASN A 36 -3.69 9.00 -11.91
N ARG A 37 -2.89 10.03 -11.65
CA ARG A 37 -2.54 10.44 -10.29
C ARG A 37 -3.75 10.91 -9.46
N LYS A 38 -4.70 11.60 -10.07
CA LYS A 38 -5.89 12.09 -9.35
C LYS A 38 -6.72 10.92 -8.81
N GLU A 39 -6.94 9.90 -9.64
CA GLU A 39 -7.63 8.67 -9.26
C GLU A 39 -6.85 7.90 -8.18
N ALA A 40 -5.52 7.86 -8.29
CA ALA A 40 -4.66 7.28 -7.25
C ALA A 40 -4.83 7.96 -5.90
N ASP A 41 -4.82 9.30 -5.86
CA ASP A 41 -4.96 10.07 -4.63
C ASP A 41 -6.37 9.88 -4.02
N GLU A 42 -7.42 9.88 -4.85
CA GLU A 42 -8.81 9.62 -4.40
C GLU A 42 -8.95 8.20 -3.81
N LEU A 43 -8.44 7.18 -4.49
CA LEU A 43 -8.52 5.79 -4.03
C LEU A 43 -7.62 5.55 -2.80
N PHE A 44 -6.48 6.22 -2.70
CA PHE A 44 -5.64 6.23 -1.50
C PHE A 44 -6.40 6.80 -0.30
N ASP A 45 -7.10 7.91 -0.48
CA ASP A 45 -7.88 8.55 0.58
C ASP A 45 -9.14 7.75 0.98
N ILE A 46 -9.72 6.99 0.05
CA ILE A 46 -10.75 6.01 0.41
C ILE A 46 -10.13 4.87 1.21
N SER A 47 -9.04 4.29 0.70
CA SER A 47 -8.42 3.09 1.25
C SER A 47 -7.89 3.29 2.68
N ARG A 48 -7.28 4.44 2.96
CA ARG A 48 -6.82 4.79 4.33
C ARG A 48 -7.94 4.85 5.38
N ASN A 49 -9.19 5.02 4.96
CA ASN A 49 -10.36 5.15 5.84
C ASN A 49 -11.20 3.88 5.88
N ARG A 50 -10.85 2.85 5.10
CA ARG A 50 -11.54 1.56 5.11
C ARG A 50 -11.24 0.81 6.41
N THR A 51 -12.25 0.14 6.95
CA THR A 51 -12.14 -0.65 8.19
C THR A 51 -11.54 -2.04 7.98
N ASP A 52 -11.49 -2.51 6.74
CA ASP A 52 -10.92 -3.79 6.35
C ASP A 52 -9.42 -3.69 6.02
N VAL A 53 -8.84 -2.49 5.99
CA VAL A 53 -7.40 -2.26 5.81
C VAL A 53 -6.70 -2.39 7.16
N LEU A 54 -5.58 -3.11 7.17
CA LEU A 54 -4.71 -3.28 8.33
C LEU A 54 -4.24 -1.90 8.80
N THR A 55 -4.34 -1.68 10.11
CA THR A 55 -3.83 -0.47 10.74
C THR A 55 -2.73 -0.81 11.72
N VAL A 56 -1.69 0.03 11.78
CA VAL A 56 -0.61 -0.09 12.76
C VAL A 56 -0.59 1.13 13.68
N PRO A 57 -0.22 0.95 14.96
CA PRO A 57 -0.14 2.05 15.91
C PRO A 57 1.14 2.88 15.67
N ILE A 58 0.97 4.12 15.23
CA ILE A 58 2.06 5.11 15.08
C ILE A 58 1.84 6.21 16.12
N LYS A 59 2.79 6.37 17.06
CA LYS A 59 2.75 7.44 18.09
C LYS A 59 1.38 7.54 18.80
N GLY A 60 0.74 6.40 19.07
CA GLY A 60 -0.56 6.32 19.74
C GLY A 60 -1.78 6.54 18.85
N ARG A 61 -1.64 6.59 17.52
CA ARG A 61 -2.75 6.64 16.55
C ARG A 61 -2.71 5.43 15.61
N ALA A 62 -3.85 4.78 15.40
CA ALA A 62 -3.98 3.77 14.36
C ALA A 62 -3.89 4.44 12.98
N SER A 63 -3.05 3.90 12.10
CA SER A 63 -2.86 4.39 10.73
C SER A 63 -2.87 3.25 9.74
N ALA A 64 -3.58 3.40 8.64
CA ALA A 64 -3.77 2.38 7.62
C ALA A 64 -2.48 2.10 6.83
N VAL A 65 -2.26 0.81 6.58
CA VAL A 65 -1.17 0.29 5.75
C VAL A 65 -1.62 0.36 4.29
N VAL A 66 -1.36 1.49 3.66
CA VAL A 66 -1.76 1.81 2.29
C VAL A 66 -0.67 2.63 1.61
N TRP A 67 -0.46 2.45 0.31
CA TRP A 67 0.47 3.24 -0.49
C TRP A 67 0.07 3.38 -1.96
N ILE A 68 0.66 4.34 -2.65
CA ILE A 68 0.60 4.42 -4.12
C ILE A 68 1.90 3.82 -4.66
N ALA A 69 1.81 2.96 -5.66
CA ALA A 69 2.93 2.42 -6.40
C ALA A 69 2.96 3.02 -7.81
N GLU A 70 4.16 3.33 -8.31
CA GLU A 70 4.39 3.80 -9.68
C GLU A 70 5.32 2.83 -10.40
N CYS A 71 4.90 2.36 -11.58
CA CYS A 71 5.72 1.47 -12.41
C CYS A 71 6.75 2.30 -13.19
N GLN A 72 8.03 1.92 -13.07
CA GLN A 72 9.14 2.45 -13.87
C GLN A 72 9.36 1.63 -15.15
N GLY A 73 8.76 0.44 -15.24
CA GLY A 73 8.68 -0.42 -16.43
C GLY A 73 8.76 -1.91 -16.08
N ALA A 74 8.02 -2.74 -16.81
CA ALA A 74 7.95 -4.19 -16.61
C ALA A 74 7.63 -4.55 -15.14
N TRP A 75 8.61 -5.06 -14.39
CA TRP A 75 8.45 -5.50 -13.00
C TRP A 75 8.94 -4.48 -11.97
N GLU A 76 9.45 -3.33 -12.41
CA GLU A 76 10.00 -2.32 -11.51
C GLU A 76 8.89 -1.37 -11.02
N TRP A 77 8.43 -1.60 -9.80
CA TRP A 77 7.47 -0.73 -9.10
C TRP A 77 8.14 -0.04 -7.93
N ILE A 78 7.98 1.28 -7.85
CA ILE A 78 8.50 2.10 -6.76
C ILE A 78 7.36 2.61 -5.88
N ARG A 79 7.66 2.84 -4.60
CA ARG A 79 6.77 3.52 -3.65
C ARG A 79 7.29 4.93 -3.43
N PRO A 80 6.60 5.96 -3.94
CA PRO A 80 6.94 7.33 -3.56
C PRO A 80 6.80 7.50 -2.04
N LYS A 81 7.85 7.98 -1.35
CA LYS A 81 7.87 8.05 0.13
C LYS A 81 6.69 8.82 0.72
N GLU A 82 6.23 9.86 0.04
CA GLU A 82 5.07 10.65 0.46
C GLU A 82 3.75 9.89 0.46
N THR A 83 3.66 8.76 -0.26
CA THR A 83 2.43 7.97 -0.42
C THR A 83 2.44 6.73 0.45
N GLU A 84 3.49 6.43 1.22
CA GLU A 84 3.64 5.13 1.93
C GLU A 84 2.68 4.90 3.10
N GLY A 85 1.82 5.86 3.46
CA GLY A 85 0.91 5.74 4.59
C GLY A 85 1.61 5.19 5.84
N ALA A 86 1.03 4.13 6.43
CA ALA A 86 1.63 3.41 7.54
C ALA A 86 2.49 2.19 7.13
N ALA A 87 2.65 1.91 5.84
CA ALA A 87 3.36 0.73 5.35
C ALA A 87 4.84 0.70 5.77
N GLN A 88 5.48 1.87 5.84
CA GLN A 88 6.86 2.00 6.32
C GLN A 88 7.05 1.51 7.79
N TYR A 89 5.99 1.51 8.60
CA TYR A 89 6.04 1.13 10.02
C TYR A 89 5.65 -0.33 10.27
N LEU A 90 5.31 -1.10 9.22
CA LEU A 90 4.83 -2.47 9.35
C LEU A 90 5.86 -3.37 10.07
N ARG A 91 7.14 -3.18 9.75
CA ARG A 91 8.25 -3.89 10.39
C ARG A 91 8.41 -3.56 11.86
N GLU A 92 8.36 -2.27 12.20
CA GLU A 92 8.46 -1.80 13.59
C GLU A 92 7.27 -2.27 14.44
N ALA A 93 6.07 -2.23 13.86
CA ALA A 93 4.83 -2.59 14.57
C ALA A 93 4.72 -4.09 14.88
N TYR A 94 5.29 -4.96 14.03
CA TYR A 94 5.15 -6.41 14.16
C TYR A 94 6.46 -7.16 14.42
N GLY A 95 7.61 -6.46 14.50
CA GLY A 95 8.89 -7.04 14.87
C GLY A 95 9.46 -8.02 13.85
N ILE A 96 9.34 -7.69 12.56
CA ILE A 96 9.83 -8.49 11.41
C ILE A 96 11.01 -7.84 10.70
#